data_AF-A0A9E5UQN5-F1
#
_entry.id   AF-A0A9E5UQN5-F1
#
_cell.length_a   1.000
_cell.length_b   1.000
_cell.length_c   1.000
_cell.angle_alpha   90.00
_cell.angle_beta   90.00
_cell.angle_gamma   90.00
#
_symmetry.space_group_name_H-M   'P 1'
#
loop_
_entity.id
_entity.type
_entity.pdbx_description
1 polymer ?
#
loop_
_entity_poly.entity_id
_entity_poly.type
_entity_poly.pdbx_seq_one_letter_code
_entity_poly.pdbx_strand_id
1 'polypeptide(L)'
;MMAFAENPNLENMQRSLLRSPPIGIRNPAPDTNAVVDREIVFSWEGQAQEDNMLLEVLNNQERIIKEQKIPLHQSQLTLNVENWPEGLYYWRLMGKRELYFLGKFKIIHQGSRE
;
A
#
# COMPACT_ATOMS: atom_id res chain seq x y z
N MET A 1 -1.15 20.03 10.81
CA MET A 1 -0.67 19.20 9.69
C MET A 1 -1.88 18.61 8.99
N MET A 2 -1.90 18.56 7.65
CA MET A 2 -3.06 18.09 6.87
C MET A 2 -2.98 16.57 6.68
N ALA A 3 -4.02 15.82 7.06
CA ALA A 3 -4.07 14.35 7.00
C ALA A 3 -3.93 13.78 5.57
N PHE A 4 -4.11 14.63 4.56
CA PHE A 4 -4.04 14.26 3.13
C PHE A 4 -2.78 14.79 2.42
N ALA A 5 -1.87 15.46 3.13
CA ALA A 5 -0.64 15.97 2.53
C ALA A 5 0.28 14.82 2.13
N GLU A 6 0.83 14.91 0.92
CA GLU A 6 1.81 13.96 0.40
C GLU A 6 3.16 14.11 1.11
N ASN A 7 3.85 12.99 1.33
CA ASN A 7 5.17 12.97 1.92
C ASN A 7 6.24 12.97 0.80
N PRO A 8 7.08 14.01 0.70
CA PRO A 8 8.04 14.14 -0.40
C PRO A 8 9.05 12.99 -0.48
N ASN A 9 9.43 12.38 0.65
CA ASN A 9 10.36 11.25 0.66
C ASN A 9 9.74 10.01 0.01
N LEU A 10 8.48 9.72 0.35
CA LEU A 10 7.74 8.58 -0.19
C LEU A 10 7.40 8.79 -1.68
N GLU A 11 7.02 10.00 -2.07
CA GLU A 11 6.77 10.34 -3.47
C GLU A 11 8.04 10.20 -4.33
N ASN A 12 9.18 10.66 -3.83
CA ASN A 12 10.46 10.51 -4.53
C ASN A 12 10.86 9.03 -4.64
N MET A 13 10.65 8.24 -3.59
CA MET A 13 10.92 6.81 -3.60
C MET A 13 10.04 6.07 -4.61
N GLN A 14 8.75 6.39 -4.67
CA GLN A 14 7.81 5.80 -5.63
C GLN A 14 8.28 6.05 -7.07
N ARG A 15 8.72 7.27 -7.40
CA ARG A 15 9.27 7.63 -8.72
C ARG A 15 10.60 6.94 -9.03
N SER A 16 11.36 6.56 -8.01
CA SER A 16 12.69 5.95 -8.15
C SER A 16 12.65 4.45 -8.44
N LEU A 17 11.51 3.78 -8.19
CA LEU A 17 11.32 2.33 -8.34
C LEU A 17 11.16 1.87 -9.81
N LEU A 18 11.76 2.57 -10.78
CA LEU A 18 11.74 2.27 -12.21
C LEU A 18 12.55 1.02 -12.62
N ARG A 19 12.45 -0.08 -11.88
CA ARG A 19 12.90 -1.41 -12.33
C ARG A 19 11.67 -2.31 -12.40
N SER A 20 11.56 -3.14 -13.44
CA SER A 20 10.57 -4.22 -13.47
C SER A 20 10.89 -5.20 -12.34
N PRO A 21 10.14 -5.20 -11.23
CA PRO A 21 10.36 -6.18 -10.18
C PRO A 21 9.90 -7.55 -10.69
N PRO A 22 10.30 -8.66 -10.06
CA PRO A 22 9.71 -9.99 -10.34
C PRO A 22 8.21 -10.05 -10.03
N ILE A 23 7.66 -9.01 -9.42
CA ILE A 23 6.27 -8.86 -9.01
C ILE A 23 5.64 -7.66 -9.74
N GLY A 24 4.53 -7.88 -10.41
CA GLY A 24 3.70 -6.84 -11.03
C GLY A 24 2.47 -6.53 -10.17
N ILE A 25 2.24 -5.26 -9.83
CA ILE A 25 1.05 -4.87 -9.04
C ILE A 25 -0.18 -4.80 -9.93
N ARG A 26 -1.27 -5.42 -9.48
CA ARG A 26 -2.59 -5.35 -10.11
C ARG A 26 -3.52 -4.37 -9.39
N ASN A 27 -3.51 -4.34 -8.06
CA ASN A 27 -4.33 -3.42 -7.27
C ASN A 27 -3.70 -3.07 -5.92
N PRO A 28 -3.87 -1.83 -5.41
CA PRO A 28 -4.23 -0.65 -6.19
C PRO A 28 -3.14 -0.33 -7.22
N ALA A 29 -3.54 0.19 -8.38
CA ALA A 29 -2.59 0.58 -9.41
C ALA A 29 -1.60 1.66 -8.90
N PRO A 30 -0.34 1.67 -9.36
CA PRO A 30 0.71 2.55 -8.85
C PRO A 30 0.34 4.04 -8.82
N ASP A 31 -0.34 4.49 -9.87
CA ASP A 31 -0.65 5.90 -10.07
C ASP A 31 -2.09 6.27 -9.68
N THR A 32 -2.84 5.37 -9.06
CA THR A 32 -4.19 5.70 -8.62
C THR A 32 -4.16 6.28 -7.22
N ASN A 33 -4.65 7.51 -7.09
CA ASN A 33 -5.12 8.05 -5.81
C ASN A 33 -6.43 7.33 -5.42
N ALA A 34 -6.36 6.00 -5.25
CA ALA A 34 -7.51 5.16 -4.96
C ALA A 34 -8.20 5.66 -3.70
N VAL A 35 -9.51 5.88 -3.78
CA VAL A 35 -10.33 6.26 -2.62
C VAL A 35 -11.00 4.99 -2.10
N VAL A 36 -10.78 4.70 -0.83
CA VAL A 36 -11.26 3.51 -0.14
C VAL A 36 -12.13 3.94 1.05
N ASP A 37 -13.22 3.24 1.26
CA ASP A 37 -14.13 3.45 2.40
C ASP A 37 -13.99 2.34 3.45
N ARG A 38 -14.18 1.07 3.04
CA ARG A 38 -14.25 -0.07 3.99
C ARG A 38 -13.16 -1.11 3.84
N GLU A 39 -12.77 -1.44 2.61
CA GLU A 39 -11.81 -2.51 2.34
C GLU A 39 -10.88 -2.12 1.19
N ILE A 40 -9.61 -2.45 1.35
CA ILE A 40 -8.61 -2.35 0.29
C ILE A 40 -8.10 -3.74 -0.06
N VAL A 41 -8.07 -4.03 -1.36
CA VAL A 41 -7.51 -5.28 -1.90
C VAL A 41 -6.15 -4.98 -2.48
N PHE A 42 -5.12 -5.60 -1.94
CA PHE A 42 -3.79 -5.63 -2.54
C PHE A 42 -3.69 -6.88 -3.38
N SER A 43 -3.35 -6.76 -4.66
CA SER A 43 -3.15 -7.90 -5.54
C SER A 43 -1.98 -7.69 -6.49
N TRP A 44 -1.27 -8.77 -6.78
CA TRP A 44 -0.09 -8.77 -7.60
C TRP A 44 0.05 -10.08 -8.39
N GLU A 45 0.93 -10.07 -9.37
CA GLU A 45 1.32 -11.22 -10.17
C GLU A 45 2.83 -11.42 -10.15
N GLY A 46 3.28 -12.59 -10.57
CA GLY A 46 4.67 -13.01 -10.40
C GLY A 46 4.90 -13.67 -9.04
N GLN A 47 6.14 -14.10 -8.81
CA GLN A 47 6.54 -14.76 -7.58
C GLN A 47 7.72 -14.02 -6.97
N ALA A 48 7.65 -13.79 -5.66
CA ALA A 48 8.81 -13.38 -4.89
C ALA A 48 9.89 -14.47 -5.00
N GLN A 49 11.15 -14.06 -5.10
CA GLN A 49 12.27 -15.00 -5.07
C GLN A 49 12.57 -15.50 -3.64
N GLU A 50 11.89 -14.97 -2.63
CA GLU A 50 12.17 -15.18 -1.21
C GLU A 50 10.94 -15.70 -0.47
N ASP A 51 11.13 -16.55 0.55
CA ASP A 51 10.11 -17.36 1.23
C ASP A 51 8.84 -16.62 1.70
N ASN A 52 8.93 -15.32 1.99
CA ASN A 52 7.80 -14.50 2.39
C ASN A 52 7.96 -13.05 1.92
N MET A 53 6.83 -12.37 1.72
CA MET A 53 6.77 -10.92 1.53
C MET A 53 6.22 -10.22 2.77
N LEU A 54 6.48 -8.93 2.87
CA LEU A 54 5.94 -8.05 3.90
C LEU A 54 5.16 -6.92 3.25
N LEU A 55 3.88 -6.80 3.60
CA LEU A 55 3.10 -5.60 3.34
C LEU A 55 3.14 -4.70 4.57
N GLU A 56 3.56 -3.46 4.37
CA GLU A 56 3.39 -2.41 5.36
C GLU A 56 2.50 -1.30 4.81
N VAL A 57 1.63 -0.78 5.67
CA VAL A 57 0.82 0.39 5.40
C VAL A 57 1.22 1.48 6.39
N LEU A 58 1.59 2.64 5.86
CA LEU A 58 2.07 3.79 6.59
C LEU A 58 1.08 4.94 6.46
N ASN A 59 1.00 5.79 7.48
CA ASN A 59 0.35 7.09 7.33
C ASN A 59 1.31 8.08 6.65
N ASN A 60 0.83 9.30 6.37
CA ASN A 60 1.64 10.36 5.76
C ASN A 60 2.80 10.89 6.64
N GLN A 61 2.91 10.43 7.88
CA GLN A 61 4.03 10.71 8.80
C GLN A 61 5.04 9.55 8.86
N GLU A 62 4.97 8.60 7.91
CA GLU A 62 5.85 7.42 7.85
C GLU A 62 5.71 6.48 9.07
N ARG A 63 4.60 6.59 9.82
CA ARG A 63 4.29 5.64 10.91
C ARG A 63 3.59 4.43 10.34
N ILE A 64 4.09 3.24 10.68
CA ILE A 64 3.46 1.97 10.31
C ILE A 64 2.14 1.83 11.07
N ILE A 65 1.05 1.73 10.32
CA ILE A 65 -0.32 1.52 10.81
C ILE A 65 -0.69 0.04 10.74
N LYS A 66 -0.19 -0.66 9.72
CA LYS A 66 -0.39 -2.10 9.56
C LYS A 66 0.87 -2.75 9.01
N GLU A 67 1.17 -3.92 9.54
CA GLU A 67 2.19 -4.83 9.02
C GLU A 67 1.53 -6.21 8.83
N GLN A 68 1.79 -6.86 7.69
CA GLN A 68 1.29 -8.20 7.40
C GLN A 68 2.33 -9.00 6.61
N LYS A 69 2.75 -10.14 7.18
CA LYS A 69 3.52 -11.14 6.44
C LYS A 69 2.62 -11.88 5.46
N ILE A 70 3.09 -12.03 4.23
CA ILE A 70 2.37 -12.68 3.14
C ILE A 70 3.16 -13.92 2.69
N PRO A 71 2.56 -15.13 2.74
CA PRO A 71 3.18 -16.35 2.23
C PRO A 71 3.46 -16.30 0.72
N LEU A 72 4.47 -17.04 0.26
CA LEU A 72 4.94 -17.04 -1.13
C LEU A 72 3.86 -17.27 -2.20
N HIS A 73 2.87 -18.10 -1.89
CA HIS A 73 1.82 -18.51 -2.84
C HIS A 73 0.58 -17.63 -2.80
N GLN A 74 0.53 -16.66 -1.88
CA GLN A 74 -0.57 -15.72 -1.80
C GLN A 74 -0.27 -14.55 -2.75
N SER A 75 -1.20 -14.27 -3.66
CA SER A 75 -1.12 -13.18 -4.65
C SER A 75 -2.09 -12.03 -4.38
N GLN A 76 -2.87 -12.15 -3.30
CA GLN A 76 -3.88 -11.18 -2.92
C GLN A 76 -4.02 -11.12 -1.40
N LEU A 77 -4.21 -9.92 -0.87
CA LEU A 77 -4.54 -9.66 0.54
C LEU A 77 -5.64 -8.59 0.61
N THR A 78 -6.66 -8.83 1.42
CA THR A 78 -7.68 -7.83 1.73
C THR A 78 -7.48 -7.31 3.14
N LEU A 79 -7.50 -5.99 3.32
CA LEU A 79 -7.54 -5.34 4.63
C LEU A 79 -8.86 -4.60 4.81
N ASN A 80 -9.50 -4.81 5.96
CA ASN A 80 -10.57 -3.94 6.43
C ASN A 80 -9.96 -2.66 7.02
N VAL A 81 -10.43 -1.52 6.51
CA VAL A 81 -9.98 -0.17 6.86
C VAL A 81 -11.13 0.72 7.34
N GLU A 82 -12.30 0.15 7.61
CA GLU A 82 -13.51 0.87 8.02
C GLU A 82 -13.32 1.69 9.30
N ASN A 83 -12.42 1.24 10.19
CA ASN A 83 -12.11 1.92 11.45
C ASN A 83 -10.82 2.74 11.41
N TRP A 84 -10.21 2.91 10.24
CA TRP A 84 -8.97 3.68 10.12
C TRP A 84 -9.30 5.16 9.95
N PRO A 85 -8.53 6.09 10.53
CA PRO A 85 -8.78 7.52 10.32
C PRO A 85 -8.76 7.89 8.84
N GLU A 86 -9.63 8.80 8.41
CA GLU A 86 -9.53 9.40 7.09
C GLU A 86 -8.17 10.06 6.88
N GLY A 87 -7.61 9.91 5.68
CA GLY A 87 -6.31 10.45 5.37
C GLY A 87 -5.63 9.80 4.19
N LEU A 88 -4.42 10.27 3.90
CA LEU A 88 -3.52 9.66 2.92
C LEU A 88 -2.67 8.59 3.59
N TYR A 89 -2.69 7.41 2.99
CA TYR A 89 -1.89 6.27 3.38
C TYR A 89 -0.97 5.87 2.24
N TYR A 90 0.19 5.38 2.64
CA TYR A 90 1.18 4.78 1.77
C TYR A 90 1.24 3.30 2.06
N TRP A 91 1.54 2.49 1.07
CA TRP A 91 1.75 1.06 1.28
C TRP A 91 2.97 0.61 0.51
N ARG A 92 3.72 -0.31 1.11
CA ARG A 92 4.88 -0.91 0.48
C ARG A 92 4.86 -2.41 0.58
N LEU A 93 5.21 -3.06 -0.53
CA LEU A 93 5.42 -4.49 -0.60
C LEU A 93 6.92 -4.74 -0.67
N MET A 94 7.44 -5.52 0.26
CA MET A 94 8.87 -5.73 0.44
C MET A 94 9.21 -7.21 0.49
N GLY A 95 10.36 -7.56 -0.06
CA GLY A 95 11.09 -8.77 0.26
C GLY A 95 12.00 -8.54 1.46
N LYS A 96 12.82 -9.55 1.79
CA LYS A 96 13.83 -9.47 2.84
C LYS A 96 14.97 -8.53 2.47
N ARG A 97 15.24 -8.31 1.18
CA ARG A 97 16.37 -7.49 0.71
C ARG A 97 16.00 -6.31 -0.18
N GLU A 98 14.77 -6.27 -0.69
CA GLU A 98 14.36 -5.24 -1.64
C GLU A 98 12.93 -4.76 -1.43
N LEU A 99 12.68 -3.52 -1.83
CA LEU A 99 11.36 -2.92 -1.95
C LEU A 99 10.81 -3.28 -3.33
N TYR A 100 9.80 -4.14 -3.38
CA TYR A 100 9.16 -4.49 -4.65
C TYR A 100 8.26 -3.36 -5.14
N PHE A 101 7.56 -2.70 -4.22
CA PHE A 101 6.59 -1.69 -4.59
C PHE A 101 6.31 -0.68 -3.49
N LEU A 102 5.99 0.55 -3.90
CA LEU A 102 5.44 1.60 -3.05
C LEU A 102 4.29 2.28 -3.79
N GLY A 103 3.14 2.37 -3.14
CA GLY A 103 1.98 3.08 -3.66
C GLY A 103 1.26 3.85 -2.54
N LYS A 104 0.12 4.44 -2.89
CA LYS A 104 -0.70 5.22 -1.96
C LYS A 104 -2.18 5.04 -2.22
N PHE A 105 -2.99 5.33 -1.22
CA PHE A 105 -4.44 5.38 -1.30
C PHE A 105 -4.98 6.36 -0.25
N LYS A 106 -6.20 6.83 -0.44
CA LYS A 106 -6.91 7.71 0.48
C LYS A 106 -8.04 6.96 1.12
N ILE A 107 -8.16 7.09 2.44
CA ILE A 107 -9.36 6.69 3.15
C ILE A 107 -10.25 7.92 3.28
N ILE A 108 -11.47 7.79 2.77
CA ILE A 108 -12.55 8.77 2.94
C ILE A 108 -13.78 7.96 3.30
N HIS A 109 -14.26 8.10 4.53
CA HIS A 109 -15.51 7.48 4.90
C HIS A 109 -16.61 8.34 4.31
N GLN A 110 -17.43 7.74 3.44
CA GLN A 110 -18.64 8.44 3.03
C GLN A 110 -19.51 8.54 4.26
N GLY A 111 -19.48 9.71 4.90
CA GLY A 111 -20.30 10.01 6.05
C GLY A 111 -21.73 9.59 5.76
N SER A 112 -22.22 8.71 6.64
CA SER A 112 -23.61 8.58 7.03
C SER A 112 -24.37 9.84 6.65
N ARG A 113 -25.07 9.81 5.52
CA ARG A 113 -26.17 10.74 5.29
C ARG A 113 -27.26 10.31 6.27
N GLU A 114 -27.17 10.81 7.50
CA GLU A 114 -28.35 10.98 8.35
C GLU A 114 -29.19 12.13 7.80
#